data_AF-A0A7C1KA44-F1
#
_entry.id   AF-A0A7C1KA44-F1
#
_cell.length_a   1.000
_cell.length_b   1.000
_cell.length_c   1.000
_cell.angle_alpha   90.00
_cell.angle_beta   90.00
_cell.angle_gamma   90.00
#
_symmetry.space_group_name_H-M   'P 1'
#
loop_
_entity.id
_entity.type
_entity.pdbx_description
1 polymer ?
#
loop_
_entity_poly.entity_id
_entity_poly.type
_entity_poly.pdbx_seq_one_letter_code
_entity_poly.pdbx_strand_id
1 'polypeptide(L)'
;MTGSRYPASAPRGAAIGRALLIGLVVLAFAAGAAAGAVVALRRGGEGGAPVGAVVTPVPTESAAAPSPSPTPEASPTPLPTPTPSPTPAPRNVGGLLIVDEVWTGRVVEAGGLRIRSAPRVEPGNVVGSVPQGAEVHVQGRVLNGQEAEPGKGTEWLIVGPNQFIYAGIGYVERVR
;
A
#
# COMPACT_ATOMS: atom_id res chain seq x y z
N MET A 1 -30.65 55.79 30.03
CA MET A 1 -29.59 54.83 30.43
C MET A 1 -30.22 53.46 30.28
N THR A 2 -30.03 52.67 29.23
CA THR A 2 -28.82 52.09 28.62
C THR A 2 -29.37 51.42 27.32
N GLY A 3 -28.92 51.67 26.10
CA GLY A 3 -27.57 51.59 25.57
C GLY A 3 -27.58 50.62 24.37
N SER A 4 -28.22 51.03 23.26
CA SER A 4 -28.16 50.33 21.98
C SER A 4 -26.72 50.33 21.45
N ARG A 5 -26.11 49.16 21.30
CA ARG A 5 -24.81 49.01 20.62
C ARG A 5 -24.85 47.83 19.66
N TYR A 6 -25.25 48.12 18.42
CA TYR A 6 -24.71 47.42 17.25
C TYR A 6 -23.32 48.00 16.96
N PRO A 7 -22.29 47.17 16.75
CA PRO A 7 -21.20 47.56 15.88
C PRO A 7 -21.37 46.93 14.49
N ALA A 8 -21.55 47.83 13.54
CA ALA A 8 -21.08 47.86 12.16
C ALA A 8 -20.47 46.59 11.55
N SER A 9 -21.06 46.19 10.42
CA SER A 9 -20.43 45.43 9.35
C SER A 9 -19.17 46.11 8.83
N ALA A 10 -18.12 45.33 8.57
CA ALA A 10 -17.05 45.71 7.64
C ALA A 10 -16.69 44.50 6.75
N PRO A 11 -16.68 44.64 5.42
CA PRO A 11 -16.34 43.58 4.49
C PRO A 11 -14.82 43.53 4.26
N ARG A 12 -14.22 42.34 4.39
CA ARG A 12 -12.83 42.05 3.99
C ARG A 12 -12.81 40.59 3.56
N GLY A 13 -12.33 40.17 2.41
CA GLY A 13 -11.86 40.84 1.21
C GLY A 13 -11.85 39.78 0.12
N ALA A 14 -12.04 40.21 -1.13
CA ALA A 14 -11.89 39.35 -2.28
C ALA A 14 -10.45 38.83 -2.37
N ALA A 15 -10.29 37.52 -2.53
CA ALA A 15 -9.12 36.93 -3.17
C ALA A 15 -9.62 36.12 -4.37
N ILE A 16 -9.67 36.83 -5.49
CA ILE A 16 -9.78 36.29 -6.83
C ILE A 16 -8.50 35.49 -7.11
N GLY A 17 -8.66 34.35 -7.77
CA GLY A 17 -7.63 33.81 -8.65
C GLY A 17 -6.91 32.58 -8.11
N ARG A 18 -7.31 31.41 -8.62
CA ARG A 18 -6.52 30.71 -9.64
C ARG A 18 -7.29 29.52 -10.16
N ALA A 19 -7.86 29.70 -11.34
CA ALA A 19 -8.10 28.60 -12.25
C ALA A 19 -6.76 27.89 -12.52
N LEU A 20 -6.73 26.57 -12.38
CA LEU A 20 -5.80 25.75 -13.14
C LEU A 20 -6.51 24.45 -13.53
N LEU A 21 -6.83 24.38 -14.82
CA LEU A 21 -7.11 23.16 -15.56
C LEU A 21 -5.98 22.15 -15.36
N ILE A 22 -6.30 20.96 -14.86
CA ILE A 22 -5.52 19.73 -15.07
C ILE A 22 -6.59 18.63 -15.14
N GLY A 23 -7.01 18.16 -16.32
CA GLY A 23 -6.17 17.57 -17.34
C GLY A 23 -6.51 16.09 -17.36
N LEU A 24 -7.56 15.74 -18.10
CA LEU A 24 -7.99 14.37 -18.38
C LEU A 24 -6.81 13.62 -19.04
N VAL A 25 -6.26 12.61 -18.37
CA VAL A 25 -5.33 11.65 -18.98
C VAL A 25 -5.93 10.27 -18.83
N VAL A 26 -6.64 9.86 -19.88
CA VAL A 26 -6.95 8.46 -20.17
C VAL A 26 -5.66 7.84 -20.70
N LEU A 27 -5.12 6.83 -20.02
CA LEU A 27 -4.09 5.98 -20.61
C LEU A 27 -4.45 4.51 -20.39
N ALA A 28 -4.98 3.91 -21.45
CA ALA A 28 -5.10 2.48 -21.60
C ALA A 28 -3.71 1.88 -21.88
N PHE A 29 -3.37 0.77 -21.23
CA PHE A 29 -2.32 -0.12 -21.74
C PHE A 29 -2.75 -1.58 -21.61
N ALA A 30 -2.74 -2.23 -22.77
CA ALA A 30 -3.16 -3.59 -23.02
C ALA A 30 -1.98 -4.57 -22.99
N ALA A 31 -2.31 -5.82 -22.62
CA ALA A 31 -1.82 -7.12 -23.10
C ALA A 31 -0.30 -7.40 -23.23
N GLY A 32 0.10 -8.54 -22.65
CA GLY A 32 1.32 -9.26 -23.03
C GLY A 32 1.39 -10.65 -22.40
N ALA A 33 0.98 -11.67 -23.16
CA ALA A 33 1.13 -13.09 -22.83
C ALA A 33 2.44 -13.66 -23.43
N ALA A 34 3.05 -14.65 -22.77
CA ALA A 34 4.00 -15.57 -23.41
C ALA A 34 4.11 -16.90 -22.63
N ALA A 35 4.31 -17.98 -23.39
CA ALA A 35 4.15 -19.40 -23.06
C ALA A 35 5.48 -20.14 -22.81
N GLY A 36 5.38 -21.38 -22.30
CA GLY A 36 6.40 -22.43 -22.36
C GLY A 36 6.43 -23.30 -21.09
N ALA A 37 6.59 -24.62 -21.09
CA ALA A 37 6.67 -25.64 -22.13
C ALA A 37 6.39 -27.02 -21.46
N VAL A 38 5.84 -27.98 -22.22
CA VAL A 38 5.48 -29.33 -21.76
C VAL A 38 6.70 -30.25 -21.77
N VAL A 39 7.04 -30.88 -20.65
CA VAL A 39 8.01 -31.98 -20.57
C VAL A 39 7.26 -33.31 -20.62
N ALA A 40 7.35 -34.00 -21.75
CA ALA A 40 6.87 -35.38 -21.90
C ALA A 40 8.06 -36.35 -21.78
N LEU A 41 8.17 -37.05 -20.64
CA LEU A 41 9.08 -38.20 -20.49
C LEU A 41 8.37 -39.45 -21.02
N ARG A 42 8.77 -39.94 -22.20
CA ARG A 42 8.42 -41.29 -22.64
C ARG A 42 9.41 -42.29 -22.05
N ARG A 43 8.89 -43.22 -21.26
CA ARG A 43 9.57 -44.42 -20.77
C ARG A 43 9.35 -45.58 -21.75
N GLY A 44 10.44 -46.28 -22.04
CA GLY A 44 10.50 -47.73 -21.96
C GLY A 44 10.14 -48.54 -23.20
N GLY A 45 11.11 -49.33 -23.64
CA GLY A 45 10.86 -50.73 -23.93
C GLY A 45 11.21 -51.22 -25.32
N GLU A 46 11.85 -52.38 -25.33
CA GLU A 46 11.86 -53.41 -26.39
C GLU A 46 13.07 -53.44 -27.32
N GLY A 47 13.77 -54.56 -27.24
CA GLY A 47 14.88 -54.94 -28.10
C GLY A 47 15.25 -56.40 -27.84
N GLY A 48 14.39 -57.32 -28.27
CA GLY A 48 14.72 -58.74 -28.37
C GLY A 48 15.78 -58.96 -29.45
N ALA A 49 16.75 -59.83 -29.16
CA ALA A 49 17.70 -60.39 -30.12
C ALA A 49 16.97 -61.37 -31.10
N PRO A 50 17.53 -61.86 -32.23
CA PRO A 50 18.80 -62.62 -32.19
C PRO A 50 19.66 -62.74 -33.49
N VAL A 51 20.83 -63.36 -33.30
CA VAL A 51 21.69 -64.13 -34.24
C VAL A 51 22.65 -63.39 -35.19
N GLY A 52 23.94 -63.74 -35.09
CA GLY A 52 24.80 -63.93 -36.28
C GLY A 52 26.22 -63.37 -36.19
N ALA A 53 27.18 -64.26 -36.48
CA ALA A 53 28.59 -64.00 -36.84
C ALA A 53 29.62 -63.77 -35.71
N VAL A 54 30.33 -64.87 -35.43
CA VAL A 54 31.71 -64.89 -34.93
C VAL A 54 32.59 -64.05 -35.85
N VAL A 55 33.19 -62.99 -35.30
CA VAL A 55 34.55 -62.56 -35.64
C VAL A 55 35.18 -62.08 -34.35
N THR A 56 36.34 -62.63 -34.00
CA THR A 56 37.20 -62.14 -32.94
C THR A 56 38.13 -61.09 -33.54
N PRO A 57 37.88 -59.77 -33.42
CA PRO A 57 38.96 -58.81 -33.57
C PRO A 57 39.68 -58.70 -32.23
N VAL A 58 40.96 -59.04 -32.22
CA VAL A 58 41.89 -58.65 -31.15
C VAL A 58 41.94 -57.12 -31.12
N PRO A 59 41.62 -56.43 -30.00
CA PRO A 59 41.94 -55.03 -29.86
C PRO A 59 43.17 -54.91 -28.96
N THR A 60 44.26 -54.50 -29.60
CA THR A 60 45.38 -53.72 -29.10
C THR A 60 45.05 -52.93 -27.83
N GLU A 61 45.95 -53.01 -26.84
CA GLU A 61 45.99 -52.14 -25.67
C GLU A 61 46.00 -50.67 -26.11
N SER A 62 44.84 -50.01 -26.07
CA SER A 62 44.75 -48.56 -26.15
C SER A 62 44.49 -48.04 -24.75
N ALA A 63 45.56 -47.60 -24.08
CA ALA A 63 45.50 -46.92 -22.81
C ALA A 63 44.55 -45.72 -22.92
N ALA A 64 43.35 -45.83 -22.34
CA ALA A 64 42.40 -44.74 -22.26
C ALA A 64 42.96 -43.66 -21.32
N ALA A 65 43.29 -42.50 -21.88
CA ALA A 65 43.63 -41.32 -21.10
C ALA A 65 42.43 -40.94 -20.18
N PRO A 66 42.65 -40.58 -18.91
CA PRO A 66 41.55 -40.20 -18.03
C PRO A 66 40.91 -38.91 -18.53
N SER A 67 39.59 -38.95 -18.77
CA SER A 67 38.77 -37.79 -19.09
C SER A 67 38.85 -36.74 -17.97
N PRO A 68 39.01 -35.44 -18.27
CA PRO A 68 38.97 -34.40 -17.24
C PRO A 68 37.60 -34.37 -16.56
N SER A 69 37.62 -34.32 -15.23
CA SER A 69 36.42 -34.21 -14.40
C SER A 69 35.76 -32.84 -14.63
N PRO A 70 34.42 -32.74 -14.74
CA PRO A 70 33.74 -31.45 -14.90
C PRO A 70 33.98 -30.58 -13.67
N THR A 71 34.39 -29.33 -13.90
CA THR A 71 34.54 -28.31 -12.86
C THR A 71 33.16 -27.97 -12.29
N PRO A 72 32.96 -27.97 -10.96
CA PRO A 72 31.66 -27.62 -10.38
C PRO A 72 31.30 -26.18 -10.73
N GLU A 73 30.09 -25.99 -11.24
CA GLU A 73 29.53 -24.69 -11.57
C GLU A 73 29.29 -23.88 -10.28
N ALA A 74 29.69 -22.60 -10.29
CA ALA A 74 29.57 -21.74 -9.13
C ALA A 74 28.09 -21.48 -8.82
N SER A 75 27.67 -21.83 -7.60
CA SER A 75 26.32 -21.58 -7.12
C SER A 75 26.01 -20.07 -7.13
N PRO A 76 24.81 -19.63 -7.57
CA PRO A 76 24.46 -18.22 -7.59
C PRO A 76 24.47 -17.63 -6.17
N THR A 77 25.06 -16.44 -6.05
CA THR A 77 25.08 -15.69 -4.79
C THR A 77 23.66 -15.22 -4.45
N PRO A 78 23.16 -15.41 -3.21
CA PRO A 78 21.83 -14.94 -2.84
C PRO A 78 21.76 -13.41 -2.95
N LEU A 79 20.68 -12.91 -3.54
CA LEU A 79 20.39 -11.48 -3.61
C LEU A 79 20.10 -10.96 -2.19
N PRO A 80 20.64 -9.80 -1.77
CA PRO A 80 20.33 -9.24 -0.46
C PRO A 80 18.83 -8.95 -0.33
N THR A 81 18.25 -9.35 0.79
CA THR A 81 16.87 -9.00 1.15
C THR A 81 16.74 -7.48 1.29
N PRO A 82 15.71 -6.84 0.71
CA PRO A 82 15.51 -5.41 0.89
C PRO A 82 15.29 -5.08 2.38
N THR A 83 15.93 -4.03 2.86
CA THR A 83 15.71 -3.50 4.21
C THR A 83 14.33 -2.84 4.27
N PRO A 84 13.52 -3.08 5.33
CA PRO A 84 12.23 -2.41 5.46
C PRO A 84 12.40 -0.89 5.56
N SER A 85 11.46 -0.14 4.98
CA SER A 85 11.40 1.32 5.15
C SER A 85 11.10 1.66 6.60
N PRO A 86 11.72 2.71 7.18
CA PRO A 86 11.40 3.14 8.53
C PRO A 86 9.93 3.58 8.64
N THR A 87 9.29 3.22 9.75
CA THR A 87 7.96 3.72 10.11
C THR A 87 8.07 5.19 10.54
N PRO A 88 7.15 6.08 10.12
CA PRO A 88 7.18 7.48 10.55
C PRO A 88 7.09 7.61 12.07
N ALA A 89 7.96 8.42 12.67
CA ALA A 89 7.90 8.73 14.10
C ALA A 89 6.83 9.80 14.39
N PRO A 90 6.14 9.74 15.55
CA PRO A 90 5.23 10.80 15.96
C PRO A 90 5.96 12.13 16.17
N ARG A 91 5.36 13.24 15.74
CA ARG A 91 5.82 14.61 15.98
C ARG A 91 4.85 15.38 16.87
N ASN A 92 5.36 16.29 17.69
CA ASN A 92 4.53 17.18 18.50
C ASN A 92 4.16 18.46 17.74
N VAL A 93 2.86 18.77 17.65
CA VAL A 93 2.36 20.01 17.04
C VAL A 93 1.31 20.60 17.96
N GLY A 94 1.63 21.71 18.63
CA GLY A 94 0.69 22.36 19.53
C GLY A 94 0.18 21.44 20.65
N GLY A 95 1.01 20.52 21.14
CA GLY A 95 0.64 19.52 22.15
C GLY A 95 0.01 18.24 21.59
N LEU A 96 -0.32 18.18 20.30
CA LEU A 96 -0.83 16.97 19.64
C LEU A 96 0.33 16.09 19.17
N LEU A 97 0.21 14.78 19.37
CA LEU A 97 1.10 13.77 18.83
C LEU A 97 0.57 13.30 17.48
N ILE A 98 1.23 13.72 16.40
CA ILE A 98 0.81 13.48 15.02
C ILE A 98 1.74 12.46 14.38
N VAL A 99 1.17 11.46 13.71
CA VAL A 99 1.88 10.58 12.78
C VAL A 99 1.41 10.93 11.38
N ASP A 100 2.34 11.35 10.52
CA ASP A 100 2.04 11.62 9.12
C ASP A 100 1.89 10.28 8.39
N GLU A 101 0.73 10.09 7.76
CA GLU A 101 0.38 8.83 7.11
C GLU A 101 -0.70 9.06 6.06
N VAL A 102 -0.32 8.90 4.79
CA VAL A 102 -1.21 9.20 3.67
C VAL A 102 -1.85 7.93 3.12
N TRP A 103 -3.18 7.90 3.08
CA TRP A 103 -3.95 6.79 2.50
C TRP A 103 -5.39 7.21 2.20
N THR A 104 -6.07 6.46 1.34
CA THR A 104 -7.51 6.63 1.09
C THR A 104 -8.29 5.59 1.89
N GLY A 105 -9.25 6.06 2.66
CA GLY A 105 -10.10 5.23 3.50
C GLY A 105 -11.55 5.27 3.09
N ARG A 106 -12.29 4.19 3.29
CA ARG A 106 -13.74 4.14 3.14
C ARG A 106 -14.39 4.13 4.51
N VAL A 107 -15.35 5.04 4.73
CA VAL A 107 -16.15 5.06 5.96
C VAL A 107 -17.09 3.86 5.97
N VAL A 108 -17.03 3.04 7.02
CA VAL A 108 -17.91 1.88 7.18
C VAL A 108 -18.91 2.04 8.32
N GLU A 109 -18.71 3.03 9.19
CA GLU A 109 -19.63 3.35 10.29
C GLU A 109 -21.02 3.76 9.74
N ALA A 110 -22.07 3.07 10.21
CA ALA A 110 -23.42 3.18 9.63
C ALA A 110 -24.02 4.58 9.73
N GLY A 111 -23.71 5.31 10.80
CA GLY A 111 -24.16 6.70 11.00
C GLY A 111 -23.34 7.74 10.22
N GLY A 112 -22.30 7.33 9.50
CA GLY A 112 -21.27 8.23 9.01
C GLY A 112 -20.43 8.83 10.14
N LEU A 113 -19.51 9.72 9.78
CA LEU A 113 -18.56 10.33 10.70
C LEU A 113 -18.66 11.85 10.67
N ARG A 114 -18.36 12.49 11.80
CA ARG A 114 -18.32 13.96 11.91
C ARG A 114 -16.91 14.46 11.65
N ILE A 115 -16.78 15.47 10.80
CA ILE A 115 -15.54 16.24 10.62
C ILE A 115 -15.55 17.38 11.63
N ARG A 116 -14.45 17.51 12.37
CA ARG A 116 -14.28 18.51 13.43
C ARG A 116 -13.07 19.40 13.17
N SER A 117 -13.12 20.62 13.66
CA SER A 117 -12.02 21.60 13.56
C SER A 117 -10.86 21.35 14.54
N ALA A 118 -11.07 20.48 15.52
CA ALA A 118 -10.08 20.05 16.49
C ALA A 118 -10.31 18.58 16.86
N PRO A 119 -9.28 17.84 17.29
CA PRO A 119 -9.38 16.43 17.70
C PRO A 119 -9.97 16.31 19.12
N ARG A 120 -11.15 16.90 19.31
CA ARG A 120 -11.95 16.79 20.53
C ARG A 120 -13.44 16.86 20.20
N VAL A 121 -14.29 16.47 21.14
CA VAL A 121 -15.74 16.53 21.01
C VAL A 121 -16.27 17.77 21.69
N GLU A 122 -16.72 18.72 20.88
CA GLU A 122 -17.48 19.88 21.33
C GLU A 122 -18.61 20.19 20.34
N PRO A 123 -19.72 20.80 20.77
CA PRO A 123 -20.77 21.20 19.83
C PRO A 123 -20.27 22.21 18.78
N GLY A 124 -19.42 23.17 19.20
CA GLY A 124 -18.96 24.26 18.34
C GLY A 124 -17.86 23.91 17.34
N ASN A 125 -17.35 22.68 17.35
CA ASN A 125 -16.22 22.30 16.51
C ASN A 125 -16.60 21.36 15.36
N VAL A 126 -17.87 21.00 15.19
CA VAL A 126 -18.31 20.21 14.02
C VAL A 126 -18.33 21.13 12.80
N VAL A 127 -17.54 20.81 11.78
CA VAL A 127 -17.41 21.58 10.54
C VAL A 127 -17.98 20.85 9.32
N GLY A 128 -18.32 19.58 9.47
CA GLY A 128 -18.93 18.79 8.41
C GLY A 128 -19.19 17.35 8.82
N SER A 129 -19.54 16.53 7.84
CA SER A 129 -19.79 15.11 7.99
C SER A 129 -19.39 14.35 6.73
N VAL A 130 -19.02 13.09 6.93
CA VAL A 130 -18.77 12.12 5.85
C VAL A 130 -19.79 10.99 6.00
N PRO A 131 -20.61 10.69 4.98
CA PRO A 131 -21.58 9.61 5.07
C PRO A 131 -20.90 8.23 5.01
N GLN A 132 -21.61 7.18 5.46
CA GLN A 132 -21.17 5.81 5.26
C GLN A 132 -20.91 5.52 3.77
N GLY A 133 -19.86 4.76 3.50
CA GLY A 133 -19.47 4.34 2.16
C GLY A 133 -18.66 5.36 1.38
N ALA A 134 -18.59 6.61 1.84
CA ALA A 134 -17.77 7.64 1.22
C ALA A 134 -16.28 7.42 1.50
N GLU A 135 -15.46 7.88 0.56
CA GLU A 135 -14.01 7.86 0.67
C GLU A 135 -13.49 9.13 1.32
N VAL A 136 -12.46 8.99 2.16
CA VAL A 136 -11.73 10.07 2.82
C VAL A 136 -10.26 9.94 2.49
N HIS A 137 -9.63 11.07 2.14
CA HIS A 137 -8.18 11.12 2.02
C HIS A 137 -7.58 11.44 3.38
N VAL A 138 -6.92 10.45 3.98
CA VAL A 138 -6.25 10.58 5.27
C VAL A 138 -4.82 11.04 5.02
N GLN A 139 -4.39 12.07 5.76
CA GLN A 139 -3.06 12.65 5.70
C GLN A 139 -2.20 12.29 6.92
N GLY A 140 -2.84 11.82 7.98
CA GLY A 140 -2.18 11.37 9.18
C GLY A 140 -3.15 11.08 10.30
N ARG A 141 -2.60 10.88 11.49
CA ARG A 141 -3.34 10.54 12.71
C ARG A 141 -2.86 11.38 13.88
N VAL A 142 -3.79 11.75 14.75
CA VAL A 142 -3.52 12.30 16.08
C VAL A 142 -3.68 11.17 17.08
N LEU A 143 -2.66 10.90 17.89
CA LEU A 143 -2.66 9.76 18.82
C LEU A 143 -3.23 10.10 20.21
N ASN A 144 -3.21 11.38 20.59
CA ASN A 144 -3.58 11.88 21.92
C ASN A 144 -4.75 12.89 21.87
N GLY A 145 -5.68 12.73 20.93
CA GLY A 145 -6.90 13.53 20.92
C GLY A 145 -7.82 13.18 22.09
N GLN A 146 -8.93 13.90 22.24
CA GLN A 146 -9.92 13.49 23.25
C GLN A 146 -10.65 12.23 22.77
N GLU A 147 -10.80 11.25 23.66
CA GLU A 147 -11.63 10.08 23.41
C GLU A 147 -13.10 10.49 23.24
N ALA A 148 -13.66 10.27 22.05
CA ALA A 148 -15.04 10.64 21.75
C ALA A 148 -16.05 9.56 22.18
N GLU A 149 -15.62 8.30 22.19
CA GLU A 149 -16.43 7.15 22.57
C GLU A 149 -15.69 6.35 23.64
N PRO A 150 -16.32 6.03 24.78
CA PRO A 150 -15.66 5.32 25.87
C PRO A 150 -15.08 3.96 25.42
N GLY A 151 -13.78 3.75 25.66
CA GLY A 151 -13.06 2.52 25.36
C GLY A 151 -12.65 2.37 23.89
N LYS A 152 -12.88 3.38 23.05
CA LYS A 152 -12.50 3.37 21.63
C LYS A 152 -11.20 4.15 21.35
N GLY A 153 -10.63 4.76 22.39
CA GLY A 153 -9.31 5.38 22.34
C GLY A 153 -9.34 6.83 21.87
N THR A 154 -8.14 7.38 21.70
CA THR A 154 -7.87 8.81 21.50
C THR A 154 -7.40 9.14 20.08
N GLU A 155 -7.56 8.21 19.14
CA GLU A 155 -7.09 8.39 17.77
C GLU A 155 -8.06 9.22 16.94
N TRP A 156 -7.51 10.19 16.20
CA TRP A 156 -8.26 10.99 15.22
C TRP A 156 -7.53 11.01 13.89
N LEU A 157 -8.27 10.85 12.79
CA LEU A 157 -7.73 10.96 11.44
C LEU A 157 -7.67 12.43 11.00
N ILE A 158 -6.59 12.81 10.34
CA ILE A 158 -6.43 14.12 9.70
C ILE A 158 -6.87 13.97 8.25
N VAL A 159 -7.93 14.66 7.85
CA VAL A 159 -8.49 14.59 6.48
C VAL A 159 -8.34 15.89 5.68
N GLY A 160 -7.80 16.92 6.33
CA GLY A 160 -7.52 18.21 5.71
C GLY A 160 -7.01 19.24 6.72
N PRO A 161 -6.80 20.50 6.28
CA PRO A 161 -6.30 21.56 7.16
C PRO A 161 -7.29 21.82 8.30
N ASN A 162 -6.86 21.55 9.54
CA ASN A 162 -7.70 21.61 10.73
C ASN A 162 -9.01 20.81 10.57
N GLN A 163 -8.97 19.65 9.91
CA GLN A 163 -10.13 18.77 9.77
C GLN A 163 -9.79 17.39 10.31
N PHE A 164 -10.51 17.01 11.36
CA PHE A 164 -10.25 15.80 12.12
C PHE A 164 -11.51 14.95 12.18
N ILE A 165 -11.36 13.63 12.01
CA ILE A 165 -12.43 12.67 12.18
C ILE A 165 -12.06 11.75 13.34
N TYR A 166 -12.97 11.59 14.30
CA TYR A 166 -12.83 10.51 15.26
C TYR A 166 -13.13 9.19 14.55
N ALA A 167 -12.14 8.32 14.47
CA ALA A 167 -12.30 7.00 13.89
C ALA A 167 -11.97 5.97 14.96
N GLY A 168 -13.02 5.49 15.63
CA GLY A 168 -12.90 4.28 16.43
C GLY A 168 -12.35 3.13 15.57
N ILE A 169 -11.72 2.17 16.20
CA ILE A 169 -11.16 1.00 15.51
C ILE A 169 -12.25 0.37 14.62
N GLY A 170 -11.96 0.29 13.32
CA GLY A 170 -12.86 -0.28 12.32
C GLY A 170 -13.87 0.70 11.70
N TYR A 171 -13.82 2.00 11.98
CA TYR A 171 -14.75 2.99 11.38
C TYR A 171 -14.37 3.39 9.95
N VAL A 172 -13.08 3.30 9.64
CA VAL A 172 -12.54 3.62 8.32
C VAL A 172 -11.62 2.48 7.90
N GLU A 173 -11.94 1.86 6.77
CA GLU A 173 -11.15 0.78 6.18
C GLU A 173 -10.25 1.33 5.08
N ARG A 174 -9.00 0.85 4.97
CA ARG A 174 -8.11 1.25 3.89
C ARG A 174 -8.61 0.72 2.55
N VAL A 175 -8.75 1.62 1.58
CA VAL A 175 -8.96 1.27 0.17
C VAL A 175 -7.61 0.95 -0.43
N ARG A 176 -7.48 -0.21 -1.07
CA ARG A 176 -6.26 -0.67 -1.77
C ARG A 176 -6.27 -0.25 -3.22
#